data_AF-A0AAD9PNU6-F1
#
_entry.id   AF-A0AAD9PNU6-F1
#
_cell.length_a   1.000
_cell.length_b   1.000
_cell.length_c   1.000
_cell.angle_alpha   90.00
_cell.angle_beta   90.00
_cell.angle_gamma   90.00
#
_symmetry.space_group_name_H-M   'P 1'
#
loop_
_entity.id
_entity.type
_entity.pdbx_description
1 polymer ?
#
loop_
_entity_poly.entity_id
_entity_poly.type
_entity_poly.pdbx_seq_one_letter_code
_entity_poly.pdbx_strand_id
1 'polypeptide(L)'
;MGESETNDSLLLKYAGIHSSAIRDLYLNDKETLPESPEFALDLHEDIGDAVHVTVKPPPANTRLKRSKLERIRKLSWNPLVEREATPEMKRQWLALQLRGFVDPKKFYKRSLTRKIEQMPSKFDVGVMHQGSKLCAGAGNESQASGTVKSRRSKGKSILSQMLSSDLEWTRKRYREIQAAHTSGSKGWYARVAKRARH
;
A
#
# COMPACT_ATOMS: atom_id res chain seq x y z
N MET A 1 -24.80 -42.65 -18.95
CA MET A 1 -24.28 -41.61 -18.05
C MET A 1 -23.45 -42.31 -16.98
N GLY A 2 -22.13 -42.37 -17.13
CA GLY A 2 -21.25 -43.15 -16.23
C GLY A 2 -19.78 -42.74 -16.32
N GLU A 3 -19.51 -41.49 -16.70
CA GLU A 3 -18.14 -41.01 -16.98
C GLU A 3 -17.65 -39.97 -15.96
N SER A 4 -18.49 -39.50 -15.02
CA SER A 4 -18.10 -38.47 -14.04
C SER A 4 -17.37 -39.03 -12.81
N GLU A 5 -17.75 -40.20 -12.30
CA GLU A 5 -17.20 -40.73 -11.04
C GLU A 5 -15.79 -41.31 -11.17
N THR A 6 -15.46 -41.85 -12.34
CA THR A 6 -14.10 -42.32 -12.65
C THR A 6 -13.12 -41.15 -12.67
N ASN A 7 -13.53 -40.01 -13.21
CA ASN A 7 -12.74 -38.79 -13.27
C ASN A 7 -12.54 -38.16 -11.89
N ASP A 8 -13.56 -38.14 -11.03
CA ASP A 8 -13.44 -37.62 -9.67
C ASP A 8 -12.52 -38.50 -8.81
N SER A 9 -12.56 -39.82 -8.96
CA SER A 9 -11.63 -40.73 -8.28
C SER A 9 -10.17 -40.54 -8.71
N LEU A 10 -9.94 -40.21 -10.00
CA LEU A 10 -8.62 -39.89 -10.54
C LEU A 10 -8.14 -38.51 -10.07
N LEU A 11 -9.06 -37.56 -9.95
CA LEU A 11 -8.78 -36.21 -9.47
C LEU A 11 -8.42 -36.22 -7.97
N LEU A 12 -9.11 -37.05 -7.17
CA LEU A 12 -8.76 -37.29 -5.77
C LEU A 12 -7.41 -37.99 -5.61
N LYS A 13 -7.10 -38.99 -6.45
CA LYS A 13 -5.77 -39.65 -6.47
C LYS A 13 -4.66 -38.67 -6.82
N TYR A 14 -4.87 -37.80 -7.80
CA TYR A 14 -3.89 -36.77 -8.18
C TYR A 14 -3.72 -35.70 -7.08
N ALA A 15 -4.81 -35.27 -6.45
CA ALA A 15 -4.79 -34.34 -5.32
C ALA A 15 -4.05 -34.88 -4.09
N GLY A 16 -4.09 -36.21 -3.88
CA GLY A 16 -3.35 -36.90 -2.82
C GLY A 16 -1.81 -36.87 -2.97
N ILE A 17 -1.27 -36.64 -4.18
CA ILE A 17 0.18 -36.60 -4.43
C ILE A 17 0.81 -35.30 -3.91
N HIS A 18 0.04 -34.19 -3.91
CA HIS A 18 0.55 -32.84 -3.64
C HIS A 18 0.10 -32.25 -2.28
N SER A 19 -0.79 -32.93 -1.55
CA SER A 19 -1.28 -32.50 -0.23
C SER A 19 -0.96 -33.53 0.84
N SER A 20 -0.15 -33.16 1.83
CA SER A 20 0.20 -34.05 2.96
C SER A 20 -1.02 -34.40 3.82
N ALA A 21 -2.05 -33.54 3.88
CA ALA A 21 -3.26 -33.79 4.67
C ALA A 21 -4.19 -34.86 4.06
N ILE A 22 -4.13 -35.08 2.74
CA ILE A 22 -4.92 -36.12 2.05
C ILE A 22 -4.18 -37.46 2.07
N ARG A 23 -2.84 -37.42 2.06
CA ARG A 23 -1.98 -38.61 2.15
C ARG A 23 -2.13 -39.34 3.49
N ASP A 24 -2.30 -38.59 4.58
CA ASP A 24 -2.46 -39.14 5.94
C ASP A 24 -3.84 -39.82 6.15
N LEU A 25 -4.85 -39.50 5.33
CA LEU A 25 -6.16 -40.16 5.37
C LEU A 25 -6.17 -41.51 4.63
N TYR A 26 -5.25 -41.72 3.69
CA TYR A 26 -5.20 -42.93 2.85
C TYR A 26 -4.25 -44.02 3.38
N LEU A 27 -3.42 -43.72 4.40
CA LEU A 27 -2.42 -44.63 4.94
C LEU A 27 -2.88 -45.42 6.18
N ASN A 28 -4.08 -45.15 6.71
CA ASN A 28 -4.58 -45.84 7.90
C ASN A 28 -5.34 -47.15 7.60
N ASP A 29 -5.73 -47.40 6.35
CA ASP A 29 -6.47 -48.61 6.01
C ASP A 29 -5.62 -49.53 5.14
N LYS A 30 -4.69 -50.26 5.80
CA LYS A 30 -4.23 -51.56 5.31
C LYS A 30 -5.09 -52.62 6.00
N GLU A 31 -5.99 -53.25 5.26
CA GLU A 31 -6.25 -54.69 5.31
C GLU A 31 -7.17 -55.14 4.16
N THR A 32 -6.70 -56.15 3.43
CA THR A 32 -7.42 -57.15 2.59
C THR A 32 -8.36 -56.72 1.44
N LEU A 33 -7.92 -56.99 0.20
CA LEU A 33 -8.79 -57.31 -0.95
C LEU A 33 -9.50 -58.65 -0.70
N PRO A 34 -10.80 -58.82 -1.03
CA PRO A 34 -11.15 -59.42 -2.33
C PRO A 34 -12.51 -59.01 -2.95
N GLU A 35 -12.59 -59.24 -4.28
CA GLU A 35 -13.72 -59.69 -5.14
C GLU A 35 -15.12 -59.03 -5.06
N SER A 36 -15.58 -58.52 -6.21
CA SER A 36 -16.97 -58.08 -6.50
C SER A 36 -17.92 -59.27 -6.76
N PRO A 37 -19.24 -59.09 -7.01
CA PRO A 37 -20.27 -58.19 -6.45
C PRO A 37 -21.55 -58.95 -5.98
N GLU A 38 -22.50 -58.31 -5.29
CA GLU A 38 -23.96 -58.39 -5.57
C GLU A 38 -24.80 -57.48 -4.61
N PHE A 39 -25.93 -57.02 -5.12
CA PHE A 39 -26.81 -55.94 -4.61
C PHE A 39 -27.80 -56.39 -3.53
N ALA A 40 -28.10 -55.51 -2.56
CA ALA A 40 -29.45 -55.04 -2.16
C ALA A 40 -29.47 -54.59 -0.69
N LEU A 41 -29.81 -53.32 -0.40
CA LEU A 41 -30.11 -52.85 0.96
C LEU A 41 -31.25 -51.81 0.95
N ASP A 42 -32.37 -52.18 1.56
CA ASP A 42 -33.52 -51.32 1.89
C ASP A 42 -33.16 -50.40 3.07
N LEU A 43 -33.40 -49.08 2.93
CA LEU A 43 -32.82 -48.03 3.79
C LEU A 43 -33.85 -47.25 4.62
N HIS A 44 -34.99 -47.87 4.98
CA HIS A 44 -36.09 -47.14 5.62
C HIS A 44 -36.15 -47.21 7.17
N GLU A 45 -35.30 -47.99 7.83
CA GLU A 45 -35.44 -48.21 9.29
C GLU A 45 -34.49 -47.40 10.18
N ASP A 46 -33.39 -46.83 9.66
CA ASP A 46 -32.34 -46.27 10.54
C ASP A 46 -32.33 -44.74 10.66
N ILE A 47 -33.34 -44.03 10.13
CA ILE A 47 -33.49 -42.57 10.38
C ILE A 47 -34.21 -42.37 11.72
N GLY A 48 -33.61 -42.87 12.80
CA GLY A 48 -34.00 -42.61 14.18
C GLY A 48 -32.85 -41.97 14.94
N ASP A 49 -33.13 -40.81 15.55
CA ASP A 49 -32.38 -40.18 16.64
C ASP A 49 -31.13 -39.32 16.32
N ALA A 50 -31.42 -38.01 16.37
CA ALA A 50 -30.57 -36.84 16.54
C ALA A 50 -29.20 -37.01 17.23
N VAL A 51 -28.16 -36.38 16.63
CA VAL A 51 -27.03 -35.81 17.38
C VAL A 51 -26.69 -34.42 16.85
N HIS A 52 -27.02 -33.39 17.62
CA HIS A 52 -26.54 -32.02 17.43
C HIS A 52 -24.99 -31.98 17.50
N VAL A 53 -24.33 -31.61 16.41
CA VAL A 53 -22.88 -31.36 16.39
C VAL A 53 -22.58 -30.05 17.11
N THR A 54 -22.18 -30.13 18.38
CA THR A 54 -21.63 -28.99 19.12
C THR A 54 -20.17 -28.78 18.73
N VAL A 55 -19.90 -27.70 18.00
CA VAL A 55 -18.54 -27.32 17.57
C VAL A 55 -17.76 -26.80 18.78
N LYS A 56 -16.83 -27.59 19.32
CA LYS A 56 -15.87 -27.11 20.33
C LYS A 56 -14.78 -26.24 19.67
N PRO A 57 -14.42 -25.09 20.25
CA PRO A 57 -13.36 -24.25 19.70
C PRO A 57 -11.98 -24.93 19.80
N PRO A 58 -11.09 -24.72 18.81
CA PRO A 58 -9.79 -25.38 18.76
C PRO A 58 -8.83 -24.93 19.88
N PRO A 59 -7.88 -25.78 20.32
CA PRO A 59 -7.04 -25.53 21.48
C PRO A 59 -6.01 -24.40 21.28
N ALA A 60 -5.63 -23.78 22.41
CA ALA A 60 -4.93 -22.49 22.53
C ALA A 60 -3.57 -22.36 21.81
N ASN A 61 -2.91 -23.46 21.42
CA ASN A 61 -1.58 -23.44 20.78
C ASN A 61 -1.58 -23.06 19.28
N THR A 62 -2.76 -22.90 18.67
CA THR A 62 -2.89 -22.39 17.29
C THR A 62 -2.72 -20.87 17.18
N ARG A 63 -2.82 -20.11 18.29
CA ARG A 63 -2.66 -18.64 18.31
C ARG A 63 -1.23 -18.19 18.04
N LEU A 64 -0.22 -18.94 18.51
CA LEU A 64 1.20 -18.65 18.27
C LEU A 64 1.60 -18.85 16.79
N LYS A 65 0.99 -19.82 16.10
CA LYS A 65 1.21 -20.05 14.66
C LYS A 65 0.59 -18.92 13.82
N ARG A 66 -0.60 -18.44 14.21
CA ARG A 66 -1.25 -17.29 13.56
C ARG A 66 -0.44 -16.00 13.75
N SER A 67 0.08 -15.71 14.93
CA SER A 67 0.89 -14.49 15.16
C SER A 67 2.23 -14.51 14.41
N LYS A 68 2.87 -15.68 14.29
CA LYS A 68 4.08 -15.86 13.47
C LYS A 68 3.78 -15.73 11.98
N LEU A 69 2.68 -16.32 11.50
CA LEU A 69 2.22 -16.19 10.11
C LEU A 69 1.86 -14.74 9.76
N GLU A 70 1.17 -14.02 10.65
CA GLU A 70 0.88 -12.59 10.49
C GLU A 70 2.15 -11.74 10.49
N ARG A 71 3.15 -12.09 11.32
CA ARG A 71 4.46 -11.41 11.30
C ARG A 71 5.18 -11.65 9.97
N ILE A 72 5.17 -12.89 9.46
CA ILE A 72 5.74 -13.25 8.15
C ILE A 72 5.01 -12.54 7.01
N ARG A 73 3.67 -12.50 7.03
CA ARG A 73 2.84 -11.77 6.05
C ARG A 73 3.10 -10.26 6.07
N LYS A 74 3.27 -9.68 7.25
CA LYS A 74 3.65 -8.26 7.40
C LYS A 74 5.07 -7.99 6.92
N LEU A 75 6.01 -8.92 7.10
CA LEU A 75 7.35 -8.83 6.52
C LEU A 75 7.33 -8.99 5.01
N SER A 76 6.54 -9.91 4.45
CA SER A 76 6.47 -10.15 3.01
C SER A 76 5.80 -9.00 2.25
N TRP A 77 4.82 -8.33 2.87
CA TRP A 77 4.13 -7.19 2.24
C TRP A 77 4.90 -5.87 2.36
N ASN A 78 5.85 -5.77 3.29
CA ASN A 78 6.59 -4.54 3.55
C ASN A 78 8.11 -4.76 3.50
N PRO A 79 8.68 -5.00 2.31
CA PRO A 79 10.11 -5.24 2.13
C PRO A 79 10.96 -3.96 2.24
N LEU A 80 10.38 -2.82 2.64
CA LEU A 80 11.11 -1.57 2.76
C LEU A 80 12.15 -1.66 3.87
N VAL A 81 13.39 -1.30 3.53
CA VAL A 81 14.51 -1.24 4.47
C VAL A 81 14.32 -0.01 5.36
N GLU A 82 14.55 -0.17 6.66
CA GLU A 82 14.60 0.95 7.58
C GLU A 82 15.88 1.74 7.32
N ARG A 83 15.74 3.05 7.07
CA ARG A 83 16.86 3.92 6.69
C ARG A 83 16.88 5.16 7.56
N GLU A 84 18.08 5.59 7.95
CA GLU A 84 18.25 6.88 8.61
C GLU A 84 17.90 8.04 7.67
N ALA A 85 17.04 8.93 8.18
CA ALA A 85 16.55 10.09 7.46
C ALA A 85 17.62 11.16 7.31
N THR A 86 18.20 11.30 6.11
CA THR A 86 19.07 12.44 5.80
C THR A 86 18.31 13.77 5.93
N PRO A 87 18.99 14.89 6.24
CA PRO A 87 18.33 16.20 6.35
C PRO A 87 17.65 16.62 5.04
N GLU A 88 18.18 16.21 3.89
CA GLU A 88 17.57 16.46 2.59
C GLU A 88 16.23 15.72 2.42
N MET A 89 16.18 14.46 2.84
CA MET A 89 14.94 13.67 2.83
C MET A 89 13.88 14.29 3.72
N LYS A 90 14.27 14.79 4.91
CA LYS A 90 13.36 15.52 5.81
C LYS A 90 12.77 16.77 5.15
N ARG A 91 13.59 17.55 4.42
CA ARG A 91 13.12 18.74 3.68
C ARG A 91 12.17 18.37 2.54
N GLN A 92 12.48 17.29 1.81
CA GLN A 92 11.61 16.79 0.74
C GLN A 92 10.27 16.29 1.28
N TRP A 93 10.29 15.60 2.42
CA TRP A 93 9.08 15.17 3.12
C TRP A 93 8.23 16.36 3.56
N LEU A 94 8.84 17.39 4.13
CA LEU A 94 8.14 18.62 4.50
C LEU A 94 7.52 19.30 3.26
N ALA A 95 8.23 19.34 2.14
CA ALA A 95 7.72 19.89 0.88
C ALA A 95 6.49 19.10 0.38
N LEU A 96 6.49 17.77 0.53
CA LEU A 96 5.33 16.94 0.18
C LEU A 96 4.10 17.22 1.05
N GLN A 97 4.29 17.53 2.33
CA GLN A 97 3.19 17.89 3.22
C GLN A 97 2.63 19.28 2.90
N LEU A 98 3.51 20.23 2.60
CA LEU A 98 3.15 21.62 2.31
C LEU A 98 2.81 21.88 0.83
N ARG A 99 2.73 20.83 0.00
CA ARG A 99 2.51 20.95 -1.45
C ARG A 99 1.24 21.71 -1.85
N GLY A 100 0.22 21.73 -0.99
CA GLY A 100 -1.02 22.49 -1.23
C GLY A 100 -0.87 24.00 -1.16
N PHE A 101 0.24 24.52 -0.62
CA PHE A 101 0.51 25.96 -0.56
C PHE A 101 1.33 26.49 -1.73
N VAL A 102 1.87 25.59 -2.56
CA VAL A 102 2.74 25.95 -3.69
C VAL A 102 1.92 26.51 -4.85
N ASP A 103 0.81 25.85 -5.17
CA ASP A 103 -0.06 26.19 -6.30
C ASP A 103 -1.48 26.47 -5.79
N PRO A 104 -2.02 27.68 -5.99
CA PRO A 104 -3.33 28.06 -5.45
C PRO A 104 -4.49 27.30 -6.09
N LYS A 105 -4.26 26.64 -7.24
CA LYS A 105 -5.28 25.89 -7.98
C LYS A 105 -5.27 24.39 -7.65
N LYS A 106 -4.26 23.90 -6.91
CA LYS A 106 -4.11 22.48 -6.59
C LYS A 106 -4.43 22.22 -5.13
N PHE A 107 -5.61 21.67 -4.90
CA PHE A 107 -6.05 21.23 -3.59
C PHE A 107 -5.76 19.74 -3.41
N TYR A 108 -5.12 19.39 -2.29
CA TYR A 108 -4.83 18.01 -1.93
C TYR A 108 -5.67 17.60 -0.72
N LYS A 109 -5.94 16.30 -0.61
CA LYS A 109 -6.58 15.75 0.58
C LYS A 109 -5.72 16.08 1.80
N ARG A 110 -6.35 16.66 2.81
CA ARG A 110 -5.70 16.96 4.09
C ARG A 110 -5.34 15.66 4.78
N SER A 111 -4.14 15.57 5.35
CA SER A 111 -3.79 14.41 6.18
C SER A 111 -4.67 14.40 7.43
N LEU A 112 -4.83 13.20 8.01
CA LEU A 112 -5.71 12.98 9.15
C LEU A 112 -5.29 13.86 10.35
N THR A 113 -3.99 14.12 10.46
CA THR A 113 -3.42 15.00 11.48
C THR A 113 -3.32 16.42 10.93
N ARG A 114 -3.91 17.42 11.59
CA ARG A 114 -3.75 18.84 11.18
C ARG A 114 -2.30 19.37 11.32
N LYS A 115 -1.37 18.56 11.81
CA LYS A 115 0.01 18.90 12.15
C LYS A 115 0.97 18.31 11.10
N ILE A 116 2.16 18.91 11.01
CA ILE A 116 3.29 18.38 10.25
C ILE A 116 3.65 17.00 10.81
N GLU A 117 3.49 15.96 10.01
CA GLU A 117 3.74 14.58 10.43
C GLU A 117 5.24 14.28 10.42
N GLN A 118 5.70 13.49 11.38
CA GLN A 118 7.08 13.02 11.37
C GLN A 118 7.30 12.07 10.19
N MET A 119 8.55 11.98 9.74
CA MET A 119 8.90 11.14 8.61
C MET A 119 8.76 9.65 9.01
N PRO A 120 8.18 8.80 8.14
CA PRO A 120 8.09 7.36 8.41
C PRO A 120 9.48 6.72 8.60
N SER A 121 9.61 5.72 9.49
CA SER A 121 10.89 5.02 9.71
C SER A 121 11.30 4.14 8.51
N LYS A 122 10.31 3.58 7.81
CA LYS A 122 10.50 2.81 6.58
C LYS A 122 9.98 3.60 5.39
N PHE A 123 10.87 3.93 4.46
CA PHE A 123 10.54 4.70 3.27
C PHE A 123 11.61 4.50 2.21
N ASP A 124 11.21 4.56 0.94
CA ASP A 124 12.13 4.57 -0.20
C ASP A 124 11.82 5.75 -1.12
N VAL A 125 12.87 6.28 -1.73
CA VAL A 125 12.78 7.38 -2.71
C VAL A 125 13.07 6.81 -4.09
N GLY A 126 12.02 6.62 -4.89
CA GLY A 126 12.12 6.17 -6.27
C GLY A 126 12.13 7.31 -7.27
N VAL A 127 12.75 7.09 -8.43
CA VAL A 127 12.60 7.94 -9.61
C VAL A 127 11.65 7.22 -10.57
N MET A 128 10.61 7.92 -11.03
CA MET A 128 9.72 7.36 -12.05
C MET A 128 10.48 7.15 -13.35
N HIS A 129 10.72 5.88 -13.70
CA HIS A 129 11.11 5.54 -15.07
C HIS A 129 9.87 5.62 -15.94
N GLN A 130 9.96 6.31 -17.07
CA GLN A 130 8.86 6.32 -18.02
C GLN A 130 8.82 4.95 -18.70
N GLY A 131 7.70 4.23 -18.58
CA GLY A 131 7.43 3.08 -19.45
C GLY A 131 7.46 3.53 -20.91
N SER A 132 7.74 2.61 -21.85
CA SER A 132 7.76 2.88 -23.30
C SER A 132 6.50 3.67 -23.69
N LYS A 133 6.63 4.98 -23.92
CA LYS A 133 5.50 5.84 -24.24
C LYS A 133 5.26 5.77 -25.73
N LEU A 134 4.02 5.48 -26.10
CA LEU A 134 3.40 5.87 -27.37
C LEU A 134 3.79 7.33 -27.66
N CYS A 135 4.82 7.50 -28.47
CA CYS A 135 5.20 8.78 -29.03
C CYS A 135 4.48 8.83 -30.38
N ALA A 136 3.32 9.47 -30.44
CA ALA A 136 2.51 9.55 -31.66
C ALA A 136 3.10 10.55 -32.69
N GLY A 137 4.43 10.70 -32.74
CA GLY A 137 5.14 11.66 -33.58
C GLY A 137 6.37 12.28 -32.91
N ALA A 138 7.17 12.99 -33.72
CA ALA A 138 8.45 13.58 -33.31
C ALA A 138 8.31 14.91 -32.53
N GLY A 139 7.12 15.53 -32.59
CA GLY A 139 6.84 16.84 -32.00
C GLY A 139 6.61 16.85 -30.49
N ASN A 140 6.56 18.05 -29.92
CA ASN A 140 6.25 18.27 -28.50
C ASN A 140 4.76 18.01 -28.20
N GLU A 141 3.91 18.12 -29.21
CA GLU A 141 2.47 17.87 -29.23
C GLU A 141 2.13 16.37 -29.17
N SER A 142 3.03 15.49 -29.59
CA SER A 142 2.85 14.03 -29.58
C SER A 142 3.14 13.37 -28.23
N GLN A 143 3.29 14.18 -27.17
CA GLN A 143 3.62 13.71 -25.83
C GLN A 143 2.35 13.49 -25.02
N ALA A 144 2.21 12.29 -24.44
CA ALA A 144 1.23 12.08 -23.38
C ALA A 144 1.49 13.08 -22.25
N SER A 145 0.52 13.94 -21.92
CA SER A 145 0.63 14.93 -20.83
C SER A 145 1.22 14.29 -19.57
N GLY A 146 2.46 14.67 -19.22
CA GLY A 146 3.21 14.09 -18.10
C GLY A 146 4.50 13.34 -18.47
N THR A 147 4.98 13.39 -19.72
CA THR A 147 6.36 12.98 -20.05
C THR A 147 7.34 14.16 -19.89
N VAL A 148 8.40 13.93 -19.11
CA VAL A 148 9.60 14.78 -19.09
C VAL A 148 10.62 14.19 -20.06
N LYS A 149 10.72 14.73 -21.27
CA LYS A 149 11.66 14.27 -22.30
C LYS A 149 13.09 14.78 -22.05
N SER A 150 13.22 15.98 -21.47
CA SER A 150 14.52 16.63 -21.25
C SER A 150 15.35 15.93 -20.17
N ARG A 151 16.53 15.44 -20.55
CA ARG A 151 17.54 14.89 -19.63
C ARG A 151 17.90 15.88 -18.50
N ARG A 152 17.85 17.19 -18.79
CA ARG A 152 18.12 18.27 -17.82
C ARG A 152 17.04 18.43 -16.75
N SER A 153 15.85 17.86 -16.95
CA SER A 153 14.76 17.88 -15.97
C SER A 153 14.57 16.55 -15.25
N LYS A 154 15.30 15.50 -15.65
CA LYS A 154 15.26 14.17 -15.01
C LYS A 154 16.21 14.15 -13.79
N GLY A 155 15.88 13.33 -12.79
CA GLY A 155 16.74 13.06 -11.64
C GLY A 155 16.87 14.19 -10.61
N LYS A 156 16.07 15.25 -10.74
CA LYS A 156 16.01 16.32 -9.73
C LYS A 156 15.18 15.88 -8.53
N SER A 157 15.56 16.33 -7.34
CA SER A 157 14.74 16.16 -6.15
C SER A 157 13.40 16.89 -6.31
N ILE A 158 12.38 16.44 -5.60
CA ILE A 158 11.03 17.05 -5.61
C ILE A 158 11.13 18.55 -5.27
N LEU A 159 11.94 18.88 -4.26
CA LEU A 159 12.18 20.24 -3.83
C LEU A 159 12.86 21.07 -4.95
N SER A 160 13.90 20.53 -5.59
CA SER A 160 14.55 21.21 -6.72
C SER A 160 13.59 21.46 -7.87
N GLN A 161 12.70 20.51 -8.16
CA GLN A 161 11.66 20.68 -9.18
C GLN A 161 10.67 21.78 -8.81
N MET A 162 10.21 21.83 -7.55
CA MET A 162 9.36 22.92 -7.05
C MET A 162 10.06 24.29 -7.16
N LEU A 163 11.33 24.40 -6.81
CA LEU A 163 12.07 25.66 -6.94
C LEU A 163 12.27 26.10 -8.40
N SER A 164 12.33 25.15 -9.33
CA SER A 164 12.44 25.45 -10.76
C SER A 164 11.10 25.81 -11.42
N SER A 165 9.98 25.53 -10.75
CA SER A 165 8.66 25.93 -11.24
C SER A 165 8.39 27.41 -10.98
N ASP A 166 7.28 27.92 -11.54
CA ASP A 166 6.85 29.29 -11.30
C ASP A 166 6.50 29.52 -9.81
N LEU A 167 7.15 30.52 -9.20
CA LEU A 167 7.03 30.87 -7.78
C LEU A 167 6.41 32.27 -7.57
N GLU A 168 5.80 32.87 -8.59
CA GLU A 168 5.20 34.21 -8.47
C GLU A 168 4.15 34.28 -7.35
N TRP A 169 3.24 33.30 -7.32
CA TRP A 169 2.22 33.20 -6.27
C TRP A 169 2.81 33.12 -4.87
N THR A 170 3.79 32.24 -4.65
CA THR A 170 4.37 32.03 -3.33
C THR A 170 5.13 33.27 -2.85
N ARG A 171 5.84 33.95 -3.76
CA ARG A 171 6.52 35.22 -3.47
C ARG A 171 5.53 36.34 -3.12
N LYS A 172 4.46 36.48 -3.91
CA LYS A 172 3.38 37.45 -3.63
C LYS A 172 2.77 37.17 -2.26
N ARG A 173 2.35 35.94 -2.02
CA ARG A 173 1.69 35.54 -0.77
C ARG A 173 2.60 35.70 0.44
N TYR A 174 3.89 35.38 0.30
CA TYR A 174 4.88 35.61 1.33
C TYR A 174 4.98 37.11 1.70
N ARG A 175 5.07 38.00 0.71
CA ARG A 175 5.12 39.45 0.94
C ARG A 175 3.87 39.98 1.65
N GLU A 176 2.69 39.51 1.25
CA GLU A 176 1.43 39.86 1.91
C GLU A 176 1.42 39.45 3.39
N ILE A 177 1.83 38.20 3.67
CA ILE A 177 1.93 37.67 5.04
C ILE A 177 2.96 38.47 5.85
N GLN A 178 4.13 38.73 5.29
CA GLN A 178 5.16 39.52 5.97
C GLN A 178 4.70 40.95 6.26
N ALA A 179 4.02 41.60 5.31
CA ALA A 179 3.47 42.94 5.51
C ALA A 179 2.42 42.95 6.63
N ALA A 180 1.53 41.96 6.67
CA ALA A 180 0.55 41.80 7.74
C ALA A 180 1.22 41.62 9.11
N HIS A 181 2.19 40.70 9.23
CA HIS A 181 2.89 40.45 10.50
C HIS A 181 3.83 41.59 10.93
N THR A 182 4.35 42.37 9.99
CA THR A 182 5.25 43.50 10.29
C THR A 182 4.48 44.80 10.56
N SER A 183 3.19 44.87 10.20
CA SER A 183 2.35 46.02 10.50
C SER A 183 2.28 46.26 12.02
N GLY A 184 2.46 47.52 12.44
CA GLY A 184 2.48 47.90 13.86
C GLY A 184 3.70 47.40 14.67
N SER A 185 4.64 46.69 14.06
CA SER A 185 5.84 46.20 14.75
C SER A 185 6.84 47.33 15.07
N LYS A 186 7.98 46.98 15.69
CA LYS A 186 9.04 47.90 16.13
C LYS A 186 9.46 48.92 15.08
N GLY A 187 9.52 48.53 13.80
CA GLY A 187 9.86 49.43 12.69
C GLY A 187 8.81 50.50 12.40
N TRP A 188 7.54 50.24 12.70
CA TRP A 188 6.49 51.26 12.67
C TRP A 188 6.65 52.23 13.84
N TYR A 189 6.81 51.72 15.06
CA TYR A 189 7.00 52.55 16.26
C TYR A 189 8.23 53.46 16.15
N ALA A 190 9.36 52.94 15.67
CA ALA A 190 10.57 53.72 15.46
C ALA A 190 10.36 54.89 14.48
N ARG A 191 9.55 54.70 13.42
CA ARG A 191 9.20 55.78 12.48
C ARG A 191 8.31 56.84 13.11
N VAL A 192 7.32 56.42 13.90
CA VAL A 192 6.44 57.35 14.64
C VAL A 192 7.26 58.15 15.66
N ALA A 193 8.11 57.50 16.44
CA ALA A 193 8.97 58.15 17.42
C ALA A 193 9.96 59.13 16.76
N LYS A 194 10.54 58.77 15.60
CA LYS A 194 11.40 59.68 14.83
C LYS A 194 10.62 60.91 14.35
N ARG A 195 9.38 60.73 13.89
CA ARG A 195 8.51 61.83 13.45
C ARG A 195 8.13 62.76 14.60
N ALA A 196 7.89 62.22 15.80
CA ALA A 196 7.50 63.01 16.97
C ALA A 196 8.65 63.81 17.60
N ARG A 197 9.91 63.54 17.21
CA ARG A 197 11.11 64.25 17.71
C ARG A 197 11.55 65.43 16.84
N HIS A 198 10.98 65.55 15.64
CA HIS A 198 11.14 66.69 14.74
C HIS A 198 9.92 67.59 14.86
#